data_AF-A0A3D0CXG7-F1
#
_entry.id   AF-A0A3D0CXG7-F1
#
_cell.length_a   1.000
_cell.length_b   1.000
_cell.length_c   1.000
_cell.angle_alpha   90.00
_cell.angle_beta   90.00
_cell.angle_gamma   90.00
#
_symmetry.space_group_name_H-M   'P 1'
#
loop_
_entity.id
_entity.type
_entity.pdbx_description
1 polymer ?
#
loop_
_entity_poly.entity_id
_entity_poly.type
_entity_poly.pdbx_seq_one_letter_code
_entity_poly.pdbx_strand_id
1 'polypeptide(L)'
;MPTALDITPEKMAVYRATARRRWEHRQQALARRRERAWDVARRAATLLKQHYGATRVVLFGSLARNDPFYPRSDVDLAVWGLEEKHYYRAVSHLLDLDPAIQVDLVMAEDASATLLEAIAREGVPL
;
A
#
# COMPACT_ATOMS: atom_id res chain seq x y z
N MET A 1 18.91 -47.19 -0.09
CA MET A 1 18.37 -45.84 0.19
C MET A 1 17.98 -45.20 -1.14
N PRO A 2 16.71 -45.24 -1.58
CA PRO A 2 16.33 -44.58 -2.83
C PRO A 2 15.97 -43.11 -2.55
N THR A 3 16.79 -42.24 -3.12
CA THR A 3 16.64 -40.79 -3.23
C THR A 3 15.93 -40.46 -4.55
N ALA A 4 15.18 -39.35 -4.57
CA ALA A 4 14.35 -38.80 -5.66
C ALA A 4 13.01 -39.52 -5.88
N LEU A 5 11.92 -38.83 -5.50
CA LEU A 5 10.55 -39.20 -5.86
C LEU A 5 10.39 -39.12 -7.39
N ASP A 6 10.13 -40.25 -8.04
CA ASP A 6 9.72 -40.30 -9.46
C ASP A 6 8.33 -39.66 -9.61
N ILE A 7 8.31 -38.35 -9.90
CA ILE A 7 7.07 -37.63 -10.19
C ILE A 7 6.67 -37.96 -11.63
N THR A 8 5.55 -38.67 -11.81
CA THR A 8 5.04 -39.01 -13.14
C THR A 8 4.68 -37.73 -13.93
N PRO A 9 4.77 -37.74 -15.27
CA PRO A 9 4.37 -36.61 -16.11
C PRO A 9 2.94 -36.12 -15.85
N GLU A 10 2.03 -37.03 -15.53
CA GLU A 10 0.63 -36.74 -15.17
C GLU A 10 0.55 -35.98 -13.82
N LYS A 11 1.26 -36.45 -12.79
CA LYS A 11 1.36 -35.75 -11.51
C LYS A 11 2.00 -34.36 -11.67
N MET A 12 3.00 -34.25 -12.53
CA MET A 12 3.64 -32.97 -12.87
C MET A 12 2.67 -32.04 -13.62
N ALA A 13 1.84 -32.55 -14.52
CA ALA A 13 0.83 -31.75 -15.23
C ALA A 13 -0.24 -31.20 -14.28
N VAL A 14 -0.74 -32.03 -13.36
CA VAL A 14 -1.70 -31.60 -12.31
C VAL A 14 -1.05 -30.55 -11.40
N TYR A 15 0.21 -30.75 -11.00
CA TYR A 15 0.97 -29.78 -10.22
C TYR A 15 1.08 -28.44 -10.94
N ARG A 16 1.50 -28.43 -12.22
CA ARG A 16 1.61 -27.20 -13.04
C ARG A 16 0.29 -26.48 -13.19
N ALA A 17 -0.80 -27.20 -13.48
CA ALA A 17 -2.14 -26.61 -13.59
C ALA A 17 -2.60 -25.99 -12.27
N THR A 18 -2.37 -26.66 -11.14
CA THR A 18 -2.70 -26.15 -9.81
C THR A 18 -1.86 -24.92 -9.45
N ALA A 19 -0.55 -24.95 -9.74
CA ALA A 19 0.36 -23.84 -9.53
C ALA A 19 -0.07 -22.60 -10.34
N ARG A 20 -0.46 -22.79 -11.60
CA ARG A 20 -0.99 -21.73 -12.46
C ARG A 20 -2.26 -21.10 -11.89
N ARG A 21 -3.27 -21.90 -11.51
CA ARG A 21 -4.51 -21.39 -10.90
C ARG A 21 -4.23 -20.60 -9.61
N ARG A 22 -3.33 -21.09 -8.76
CA ARG A 22 -2.92 -20.39 -7.53
C ARG A 22 -2.18 -19.08 -7.82
N TRP A 23 -1.40 -19.03 -8.90
CA TRP A 23 -0.75 -17.79 -9.32
C TRP A 23 -1.77 -16.79 -9.83
N GLU A 24 -2.68 -17.18 -10.73
CA GLU A 24 -3.75 -16.33 -11.26
C GLU A 24 -4.64 -15.75 -10.14
N HIS A 25 -5.08 -16.59 -9.19
CA HIS A 25 -5.88 -16.13 -8.06
C HIS A 25 -5.12 -15.15 -7.15
N ARG A 26 -3.82 -15.38 -6.92
CA ARG A 26 -2.96 -14.45 -6.16
C ARG A 26 -2.82 -13.11 -6.88
N GLN A 27 -2.60 -13.11 -8.19
CA GLN A 27 -2.49 -11.88 -8.97
C GLN A 27 -3.80 -11.08 -8.92
N GLN A 28 -4.95 -11.74 -9.05
CA GLN A 28 -6.25 -11.08 -8.93
C GLN A 28 -6.48 -10.49 -7.52
N ALA A 29 -6.10 -11.22 -6.47
CA ALA A 29 -6.23 -10.72 -5.10
C ALA A 29 -5.33 -9.50 -4.85
N LEU A 30 -4.10 -9.51 -5.38
CA LEU A 30 -3.17 -8.37 -5.28
C LEU A 30 -3.67 -7.16 -6.06
N ALA A 31 -4.21 -7.36 -7.27
CA ALA A 31 -4.80 -6.27 -8.06
C ALA A 31 -5.95 -5.59 -7.32
N ARG A 32 -6.89 -6.37 -6.76
CA ARG A 32 -8.00 -5.83 -5.94
C ARG A 32 -7.48 -5.11 -4.69
N ARG A 33 -6.46 -5.65 -4.03
CA ARG A 33 -5.84 -5.00 -2.86
C ARG A 33 -5.24 -3.66 -3.24
N ARG A 34 -4.55 -3.58 -4.39
CA ARG A 34 -3.95 -2.34 -4.90
C ARG A 34 -5.01 -1.29 -5.23
N GLU A 35 -6.10 -1.68 -5.89
CA GLU A 35 -7.23 -0.78 -6.15
C GLU A 35 -7.84 -0.23 -4.84
N ARG A 36 -8.07 -1.12 -3.86
CA ARG A 36 -8.57 -0.74 -2.54
C ARG A 36 -7.61 0.21 -1.81
N ALA A 37 -6.30 -0.02 -1.92
CA ALA A 37 -5.29 0.87 -1.34
C ALA A 37 -5.31 2.27 -1.96
N TRP A 38 -5.51 2.37 -3.29
CA TRP A 38 -5.69 3.66 -3.97
C TRP A 38 -6.96 4.40 -3.53
N ASP A 39 -8.07 3.68 -3.34
CA ASP A 39 -9.30 4.27 -2.81
C ASP A 39 -9.10 4.83 -1.40
N VAL A 40 -8.47 4.05 -0.52
CA VAL A 40 -8.11 4.47 0.85
C VAL A 40 -7.21 5.68 0.83
N ALA A 41 -6.18 5.71 -0.02
CA ALA A 41 -5.28 6.87 -0.14
C ALA A 41 -6.02 8.16 -0.50
N ARG A 42 -6.95 8.10 -1.46
CA ARG A 42 -7.75 9.26 -1.89
C ARG A 42 -8.73 9.72 -0.81
N ARG A 43 -9.38 8.78 -0.12
CA ARG A 43 -10.28 9.08 1.00
C ARG A 43 -9.51 9.70 2.17
N ALA A 44 -8.34 9.15 2.49
CA ALA A 44 -7.42 9.68 3.50
C ALA A 44 -6.97 11.10 3.17
N ALA A 45 -6.51 11.36 1.94
CA ALA A 45 -6.11 12.70 1.50
C ALA A 45 -7.26 13.71 1.60
N THR A 46 -8.47 13.31 1.17
CA THR A 46 -9.68 14.13 1.30
C THR A 46 -9.97 14.45 2.76
N LEU A 47 -9.90 13.44 3.63
CA LEU A 47 -10.14 13.57 5.06
C LEU A 47 -9.14 14.53 5.72
N LEU A 48 -7.85 14.37 5.44
CA LEU A 48 -6.78 15.24 5.96
C LEU A 48 -6.97 16.70 5.53
N LYS A 49 -7.31 16.94 4.26
CA LYS A 49 -7.54 18.30 3.75
C LYS A 49 -8.79 18.94 4.35
N GLN A 50 -9.91 18.23 4.35
CA GLN A 50 -11.21 18.80 4.71
C GLN A 50 -11.43 18.92 6.22
N HIS A 51 -11.01 17.91 7.00
CA HIS A 51 -11.26 17.88 8.44
C HIS A 51 -10.13 18.45 9.27
N TYR A 52 -8.91 18.47 8.74
CA TYR A 52 -7.71 18.90 9.47
C TYR A 52 -6.98 20.07 8.83
N GLY A 53 -7.47 20.58 7.70
CA GLY A 53 -6.88 21.75 7.05
C GLY A 53 -5.51 21.51 6.42
N ALA A 54 -5.13 20.25 6.18
CA ALA A 54 -3.88 19.93 5.52
C ALA A 54 -3.80 20.62 4.15
N THR A 55 -2.67 21.27 3.87
CA THR A 55 -2.49 22.09 2.67
C THR A 55 -2.02 21.26 1.47
N ARG A 56 -1.33 20.14 1.74
CA ARG A 56 -0.83 19.22 0.72
C ARG A 56 -0.81 17.82 1.29
N VAL A 57 -1.19 16.85 0.46
CA VAL A 57 -1.07 15.42 0.74
C VAL A 57 -0.43 14.74 -0.47
N VAL A 58 0.57 13.91 -0.24
CA VAL A 58 1.27 13.18 -1.30
C VAL A 58 1.36 11.72 -0.92
N LEU A 59 0.87 10.85 -1.80
CA LEU A 59 1.12 9.41 -1.70
C LEU A 59 2.55 9.12 -2.13
N PHE A 60 3.27 8.32 -1.35
CA PHE A 60 4.60 7.85 -1.72
C PHE A 60 4.71 6.33 -1.50
N GLY A 61 5.94 5.82 -1.51
CA GLY A 61 6.20 4.41 -1.23
C GLY A 61 5.77 3.46 -2.35
N SER A 62 5.47 2.21 -1.98
CA SER A 62 5.27 1.12 -2.94
C SER A 62 4.03 1.28 -3.82
N LEU A 63 2.98 1.93 -3.29
CA LEU A 63 1.76 2.16 -4.05
C LEU A 63 1.99 3.19 -5.17
N ALA A 64 2.74 4.26 -4.89
CA ALA A 64 3.06 5.32 -5.85
C ALA A 64 3.96 4.83 -7.01
N ARG A 65 4.98 4.01 -6.72
CA ARG A 65 6.01 3.59 -7.69
C ARG A 65 5.55 2.51 -8.69
N ASN A 66 4.31 2.04 -8.60
CA ASN A 66 3.83 0.86 -9.31
C ASN A 66 4.69 -0.41 -9.09
N ASP A 67 5.39 -0.44 -7.95
CA ASP A 67 6.17 -1.57 -7.49
C ASP A 67 5.27 -2.78 -7.19
N PRO A 68 5.85 -4.00 -7.11
CA PRO A 68 5.12 -5.18 -6.69
C PRO A 68 4.38 -4.92 -5.37
N PHE A 69 3.05 -4.99 -5.42
CA PHE A 69 2.22 -4.84 -4.24
C PHE A 69 2.12 -6.19 -3.53
N TYR A 70 2.37 -6.20 -2.22
CA TYR A 70 2.37 -7.42 -1.41
C TYR A 70 1.10 -7.53 -0.57
N PRO A 71 0.77 -8.73 -0.06
CA PRO A 71 -0.44 -8.93 0.74
C PRO A 71 -0.55 -8.06 2.01
N ARG A 72 0.56 -7.52 2.49
CA ARG A 72 0.62 -6.63 3.67
C ARG A 72 1.07 -5.21 3.33
N SER A 73 1.16 -4.85 2.06
CA SER A 73 1.51 -3.48 1.69
C SER A 73 0.45 -2.50 2.22
N ASP A 74 0.95 -1.40 2.75
CA ASP A 74 0.28 -0.25 3.33
C ASP A 74 0.18 0.91 2.31
N VAL A 75 -0.36 2.03 2.78
CA VAL A 75 -0.50 3.29 2.07
C VAL A 75 0.34 4.34 2.79
N ASP A 76 1.42 4.78 2.17
CA ASP A 76 2.31 5.81 2.75
C ASP A 76 1.89 7.22 2.31
N LEU A 77 1.46 8.07 3.25
CA LEU A 77 1.06 9.45 2.97
C LEU A 77 1.97 10.45 3.68
N ALA A 78 2.47 11.42 2.93
CA ALA A 78 3.10 12.61 3.47
C ALA A 78 2.08 13.75 3.50
N VAL A 79 1.99 14.46 4.62
CA VAL A 79 1.04 15.57 4.83
C VAL A 79 1.78 16.84 5.22
N TRP A 80 1.37 17.98 4.67
CA TRP A 80 1.85 19.31 5.06
C TRP A 80 0.72 20.12 5.68
N GLY A 81 1.08 20.98 6.63
CA GLY A 81 0.14 21.88 7.30
C GLY A 81 -0.80 21.18 8.26
N LEU A 82 -0.52 19.93 8.65
CA LEU A 82 -1.24 19.27 9.73
C LEU A 82 -0.70 19.79 11.05
N GLU A 83 -1.56 20.40 11.88
CA GLU A 83 -1.15 20.80 13.22
C GLU A 83 -0.85 19.55 14.08
N GLU A 84 0.28 19.54 14.78
CA GLU A 84 0.75 18.41 15.60
C GLU A 84 -0.30 17.90 16.60
N LYS A 85 -1.06 18.82 17.21
CA LYS A 85 -2.17 18.50 18.14
C LYS A 85 -3.26 17.60 17.53
N HIS A 86 -3.35 17.57 16.20
CA HIS A 86 -4.32 16.77 15.46
C HIS A 86 -3.78 15.43 14.98
N TYR A 87 -2.48 15.19 15.06
CA TYR A 87 -1.83 14.01 14.48
C TYR A 87 -2.48 12.70 14.90
N TYR A 88 -2.57 12.43 16.21
CA TYR A 88 -3.17 11.17 16.70
C TYR A 88 -4.64 11.02 16.36
N ARG A 89 -5.40 12.12 16.31
CA ARG A 89 -6.81 12.09 15.91
C ARG A 89 -6.95 11.78 14.42
N ALA A 90 -6.09 12.38 13.59
CA ALA A 90 -6.04 12.08 12.16
C ALA A 90 -5.70 10.61 11.93
N VAL A 91 -4.64 10.09 12.57
CA VAL A 91 -4.27 8.66 12.50
C VAL A 91 -5.44 7.76 12.90
N SER A 92 -6.15 8.06 13.99
CA SER A 92 -7.34 7.28 14.39
C SER A 92 -8.39 7.22 13.29
N HIS A 93 -8.74 8.36 12.68
CA HIS A 93 -9.73 8.37 11.60
C HIS A 93 -9.22 7.69 10.33
N LEU A 94 -7.91 7.73 10.06
CA LEU A 94 -7.30 7.01 8.94
C LEU A 94 -7.40 5.50 9.12
N LEU A 95 -7.19 4.99 10.35
CA LEU A 95 -7.35 3.57 10.69
C LEU A 95 -8.81 3.10 10.49
N ASP A 96 -9.77 3.98 10.71
CA ASP A 96 -11.20 3.68 10.53
C ASP A 96 -11.64 3.64 9.05
N LEU A 97 -10.81 4.11 8.10
CA LEU A 97 -11.19 4.14 6.69
C LEU A 97 -11.35 2.74 6.11
N ASP A 98 -10.46 1.82 6.49
CA ASP A 98 -10.43 0.45 6.00
C ASP A 98 -9.60 -0.48 6.92
N PRO A 99 -10.21 -1.53 7.52
CA PRO A 99 -9.47 -2.41 8.42
C PRO A 99 -8.45 -3.32 7.72
N ALA A 100 -8.48 -3.44 6.39
CA ALA A 100 -7.57 -4.29 5.62
C ALA A 100 -6.39 -3.51 5.00
N ILE A 101 -6.44 -2.18 4.98
CA ILE A 101 -5.41 -1.31 4.42
C ILE A 101 -4.92 -0.35 5.51
N GLN A 102 -3.68 -0.54 5.94
CA GLN A 102 -3.03 0.38 6.86
C GLN A 102 -2.58 1.63 6.13
N VAL A 103 -2.72 2.78 6.77
CA VAL A 103 -2.19 4.06 6.30
C VAL A 103 -1.08 4.48 7.25
N ASP A 104 0.13 4.63 6.72
CA ASP A 104 1.23 5.27 7.42
C ASP A 104 1.25 6.77 7.08
N LEU A 105 1.27 7.62 8.11
CA LEU A 105 1.17 9.07 7.96
C LEU A 105 2.45 9.73 8.43
N VAL A 106 3.10 10.47 7.54
CA VAL A 106 4.30 11.24 7.84
C VAL A 106 3.97 12.73 7.75
N MET A 107 4.21 13.48 8.83
CA MET A 107 4.20 14.94 8.77
C MET A 107 5.48 15.40 8.06
N ALA A 108 5.31 16.11 6.95
CA ALA A 108 6.43 16.48 6.09
C ALA A 108 7.39 17.46 6.77
N GLU A 109 6.89 18.24 7.73
CA GLU A 109 7.67 19.16 8.56
C GLU A 109 8.71 18.43 9.45
N ASP A 110 8.46 17.16 9.80
CA ASP A 110 9.35 16.33 10.63
C ASP A 110 10.14 15.30 9.82
N ALA A 111 9.88 15.20 8.51
CA ALA A 111 10.51 14.23 7.63
C ALA A 111 11.97 14.62 7.33
N SER A 112 12.85 13.61 7.17
CA SER A 112 14.22 13.85 6.74
C SER A 112 14.26 14.47 5.33
N ALA A 113 15.29 15.28 5.06
CA ALA A 113 15.49 15.86 3.73
C ALA A 113 15.53 14.80 2.62
N THR A 114 16.19 13.66 2.89
CA THR A 114 16.25 12.52 1.96
C THR A 114 14.90 11.90 1.66
N LEU A 115 13.99 11.85 2.65
CA LEU A 115 12.63 11.35 2.45
C LEU A 115 11.81 12.35 1.64
N LEU A 116 11.91 13.65 1.95
CA LEU A 116 11.24 14.71 1.19
C LEU A 116 11.67 14.75 -0.27
N GLU A 117 12.97 14.56 -0.56
CA GLU A 117 13.48 14.43 -1.93
C GLU A 117 12.89 13.23 -2.67
N ALA A 118 12.80 12.08 -2.00
CA ALA A 118 12.18 10.89 -2.58
C ALA A 118 10.68 11.11 -2.86
N ILE A 119 9.96 11.73 -1.93
CA ILE A 119 8.54 12.08 -2.09
C ILE A 119 8.36 13.09 -3.24
N ALA A 120 9.25 14.06 -3.37
CA ALA A 120 9.19 15.05 -4.45
C ALA A 120 9.43 14.41 -5.83
N ARG A 121 10.31 13.42 -5.92
CA ARG A 121 10.66 12.74 -7.18
C ARG A 121 9.61 11.71 -7.61
N GLU A 122 9.04 10.97 -6.67
CA GLU A 122 8.29 9.75 -6.97
C GLU A 122 6.87 9.73 -6.38
N GLY A 123 6.53 10.73 -5.57
CA GLY A 123 5.22 10.85 -4.95
C GLY A 123 4.14 11.28 -5.94
N VAL A 124 2.91 10.83 -5.68
CA VAL A 124 1.71 11.20 -6.41
C VAL A 124 0.90 12.18 -5.55
N PRO A 125 0.75 13.45 -5.97
CA PRO A 125 -0.13 14.39 -5.29
C PRO A 125 -1.57 13.87 -5.28
N LEU A 126 -2.19 13.90 -4.10
CA LEU A 126 -3.61 13.59 -3.88
C LEU A 126 -4.32 14.85 -3.39
#